data_AF-A0A496PSW7-F1
#
_entry.id   AF-A0A496PSW7-F1
#
_cell.length_a   1.000
_cell.length_b   1.000
_cell.length_c   1.000
_cell.angle_alpha   90.00
_cell.angle_beta   90.00
_cell.angle_gamma   90.00
#
_symmetry.space_group_name_H-M   'P 1'
#
loop_
_entity.id
_entity.type
_entity.pdbx_description
1 polymer ?
#
loop_
_entity_poly.entity_id
_entity_poly.type
_entity_poly.pdbx_seq_one_letter_code
_entity_poly.pdbx_strand_id
1 'polypeptide(L)'
;MKQKGLNRFRENKGAALIVVLFLTIIASITGGSVLKYSMNERTINRRHFLRLEAKNGAEASVEYGFAELVSRFENRASLPTDELQTNPLSIPSSATTLFTYSTAGTHCNINPANLQLFGTMVSLSREYIDPTDPANEFDPMKGRTMDLYEVTVYGSATVTDPLGPPITSYASERIQARDAPLFTHAIFYNIPMEIAPGPAMIVRGPVHSNGDVYVQAGSGLAFHDTVTSAGGLVHGPLPGIGKGTSNADVTFRDGGGTHVSMKNSGVWMGSGQTDWRAVSSQRWDGYVQSSAHGVQVHNTLGTSDYVPDDPTTPLVNELQNPAHDLIEKPDTSSSTTTESE
;
A
#
# COMPACT_ATOMS: atom_id res chain seq x y z
N MET A 1 53.58 83.20 49.85
CA MET A 1 52.14 83.26 49.51
C MET A 1 51.84 82.14 48.52
N LYS A 2 50.94 81.22 48.90
CA LYS A 2 50.16 80.25 48.09
C LYS A 2 50.82 79.27 47.09
N GLN A 3 50.49 78.00 47.34
CA GLN A 3 50.61 76.79 46.52
C GLN A 3 50.18 76.93 45.04
N LYS A 4 50.75 76.09 44.18
CA LYS A 4 49.94 75.31 43.22
C LYS A 4 50.57 73.93 42.99
N GLY A 5 49.79 72.91 43.33
CA GLY A 5 50.23 71.53 43.48
C GLY A 5 50.71 70.86 42.20
N LEU A 6 51.83 70.14 42.33
CA LEU A 6 52.18 69.05 41.44
C LEU A 6 51.15 67.93 41.62
N ASN A 7 50.32 67.69 40.61
CA ASN A 7 49.58 66.43 40.49
C ASN A 7 50.61 65.30 40.34
N ARG A 8 50.96 64.65 41.46
CA ARG A 8 51.63 63.35 41.43
C ARG A 8 50.63 62.32 40.87
N PHE A 9 50.77 61.97 39.59
CA PHE A 9 50.24 60.72 39.08
C PHE A 9 50.90 59.58 39.85
N ARG A 10 50.22 59.04 40.87
CA ARG A 10 50.64 57.82 41.56
C ARG A 10 50.70 56.70 40.53
N GLU A 11 51.79 55.94 40.56
CA GLU A 11 52.06 54.83 39.66
C GLU A 11 51.08 53.68 39.88
N ASN A 12 49.97 53.66 39.14
CA ASN A 12 48.99 52.55 39.10
C ASN A 12 49.44 51.39 38.19
N LYS A 13 50.75 51.26 37.90
CA LYS A 13 51.27 50.31 36.89
C LYS A 13 51.15 48.84 37.32
N GLY A 14 51.17 48.54 38.62
CA GLY A 14 51.01 47.17 39.14
C GLY A 14 49.55 46.68 39.15
N ALA A 15 48.59 47.56 39.41
CA ALA A 15 47.17 47.20 39.42
C ALA A 15 46.63 46.90 38.01
N ALA A 16 47.10 47.63 36.99
CA ALA A 16 46.73 47.38 35.60
C ALA A 16 47.16 45.99 35.11
N LEU A 17 48.35 45.53 35.49
CA LEU A 17 48.86 44.21 35.10
C LEU A 17 48.06 43.06 35.72
N ILE A 18 47.68 43.18 36.99
CA ILE A 18 46.84 42.18 37.68
C ILE A 18 45.44 42.10 37.05
N VAL A 19 44.85 43.24 36.68
CA VAL A 19 43.54 43.28 36.01
C VAL A 19 43.61 42.63 34.62
N VAL A 20 44.65 42.91 33.84
CA VAL A 20 44.85 42.27 32.53
C VAL A 20 45.05 40.76 32.69
N LEU A 21 45.84 40.31 33.67
CA LEU A 21 46.03 38.89 33.93
C LEU A 21 44.69 38.21 34.28
N PHE A 22 43.89 38.81 35.17
CA PHE A 22 42.56 38.31 35.51
C PHE A 22 41.63 38.25 34.30
N LEU A 23 41.59 39.31 33.48
CA LEU A 23 40.78 39.33 32.26
C LEU A 23 41.24 38.28 31.26
N THR A 24 42.54 38.05 31.09
CA THR A 24 43.06 37.01 30.20
C THR A 24 42.75 35.60 30.70
N ILE A 25 42.77 35.36 32.01
CA ILE A 25 42.38 34.07 32.60
C ILE A 25 40.89 33.83 32.38
N ILE A 26 40.04 34.82 32.65
CA ILE A 26 38.59 34.71 32.41
C ILE A 26 38.32 34.46 30.92
N ALA A 27 38.93 35.23 30.03
CA ALA A 27 38.80 35.03 28.59
C ALA A 27 39.29 33.65 28.12
N SER A 28 40.37 33.14 28.71
CA SER A 28 40.89 31.79 28.39
C SER A 28 39.96 30.68 28.88
N ILE A 29 39.37 30.83 30.07
CA ILE A 29 38.39 29.88 30.62
C ILE A 29 37.11 29.89 29.76
N THR A 30 36.60 31.07 29.43
CA THR A 30 35.42 31.20 28.55
C THR A 30 35.71 30.64 27.16
N GLY A 31 36.86 30.97 26.56
CA GLY A 31 37.28 30.44 25.26
C GLY A 31 37.42 28.92 25.27
N GLY A 32 38.07 28.35 26.29
CA GLY A 32 38.17 26.90 26.47
C GLY A 32 36.81 26.23 26.66
N SER A 33 35.89 26.86 27.38
CA SER A 33 34.52 26.36 27.58
C SER A 33 33.73 26.34 26.26
N VAL A 34 33.78 27.41 25.47
CA VAL A 34 33.11 27.48 24.15
C VAL A 34 33.70 26.48 23.16
N LEU A 35 35.03 26.31 23.13
CA LEU A 35 35.67 25.31 22.29
C LEU A 35 35.25 23.88 22.68
N LYS A 36 35.23 23.57 23.97
CA LYS A 36 34.77 22.25 24.46
C LYS A 36 33.31 22.01 24.10
N TYR A 37 32.46 23.03 24.24
CA TYR A 37 31.05 22.96 23.84
C TYR A 37 30.90 22.69 22.33
N SER A 38 31.61 23.45 21.49
CA SER A 38 31.58 23.29 20.04
C SER A 38 32.08 21.91 19.58
N MET A 39 33.13 21.38 20.20
CA MET A 39 33.61 20.01 19.92
C MET A 39 32.59 18.94 20.31
N ASN A 40 31.90 19.13 21.43
CA ASN A 40 30.84 18.22 21.87
C ASN A 40 29.63 18.27 20.93
N GLU A 41 29.20 19.47 20.55
CA GLU A 41 28.11 19.69 19.60
C GLU A 41 28.42 19.07 18.23
N ARG A 42 29.66 19.22 17.74
CA ARG A 42 30.12 18.55 16.51
C ARG A 42 30.00 17.02 16.61
N THR A 43 30.40 16.45 17.75
CA THR A 43 30.31 15.00 17.98
C THR A 43 28.85 14.54 18.02
N ILE A 44 27.97 15.27 18.71
CA ILE A 44 26.53 14.97 18.79
C ILE A 44 25.89 15.03 17.40
N ASN A 45 26.15 16.11 16.65
CA ASN A 45 25.62 16.28 15.30
C ASN A 45 26.11 15.17 14.36
N ARG A 46 27.41 14.82 14.41
CA ARG A 46 27.94 13.70 13.62
C ARG A 46 27.22 12.39 13.97
N ARG A 47 27.06 12.08 15.26
CA ARG A 47 26.33 10.87 15.69
C ARG A 47 24.86 10.88 15.26
N HIS A 48 24.21 12.03 15.27
CA HIS A 48 22.84 12.18 14.79
C HIS A 48 22.73 11.85 13.29
N PHE A 49 23.62 12.40 12.45
CA PHE A 49 23.64 12.09 11.02
C PHE A 49 23.91 10.61 10.75
N LEU A 50 24.88 10.00 11.45
CA LEU A 50 25.18 8.57 11.30
C LEU A 50 24.00 7.68 11.71
N ARG A 51 23.23 8.10 12.74
CA ARG A 51 22.00 7.39 13.14
C ARG A 51 20.90 7.50 12.09
N LEU A 52 20.72 8.68 11.50
CA LEU A 52 19.76 8.87 10.40
C LEU A 52 20.11 7.99 9.21
N GLU A 53 21.41 7.90 8.91
CA GLU A 53 21.92 7.05 7.84
C GLU A 53 21.66 5.56 8.10
N ALA A 54 21.95 5.07 9.33
CA ALA A 54 21.61 3.72 9.73
C ALA A 54 20.10 3.46 9.69
N LYS A 55 19.27 4.45 10.05
CA LYS A 55 17.81 4.35 9.96
C LYS A 55 17.37 4.14 8.50
N ASN A 56 17.84 5.00 7.59
CA ASN A 56 17.50 4.89 6.17
C ASN A 56 17.97 3.57 5.57
N GLY A 57 19.14 3.07 5.98
CA GLY A 57 19.63 1.76 5.55
C GLY A 57 18.75 0.59 6.03
N ALA A 58 18.24 0.68 7.27
CA ALA A 58 17.35 -0.33 7.82
C ALA A 58 15.96 -0.28 7.16
N GLU A 59 15.44 0.92 6.87
CA GLU A 59 14.21 1.07 6.09
C GLU A 59 14.39 0.49 4.68
N ALA A 60 15.49 0.82 3.99
CA ALA A 60 15.77 0.27 2.67
C ALA A 60 15.85 -1.27 2.66
N SER A 61 16.43 -1.91 3.68
CA SER A 61 16.48 -3.37 3.73
C SER A 61 15.10 -4.00 3.92
N VAL A 62 14.24 -3.40 4.75
CA VAL A 62 12.85 -3.84 4.92
C VAL A 62 12.08 -3.70 3.60
N GLU A 63 12.19 -2.57 2.92
CA GLU A 63 11.53 -2.31 1.62
C GLU A 63 11.93 -3.33 0.54
N TYR A 64 13.20 -3.76 0.52
CA TYR A 64 13.62 -4.85 -0.36
C TYR A 64 12.91 -6.17 -0.02
N GLY A 65 12.80 -6.49 1.27
CA GLY A 65 12.07 -7.68 1.72
C GLY A 65 10.57 -7.59 1.40
N PHE A 66 9.97 -6.40 1.53
CA PHE A 66 8.60 -6.14 1.12
C PHE A 66 8.41 -6.40 -0.38
N ALA A 67 9.26 -5.82 -1.23
CA ALA A 67 9.17 -5.99 -2.68
C ALA A 67 9.34 -7.47 -3.10
N GLU A 68 10.25 -8.21 -2.46
CA GLU A 68 10.41 -9.64 -2.69
C GLU A 68 9.15 -10.42 -2.27
N LEU A 69 8.56 -10.10 -1.11
CA LEU A 69 7.31 -10.72 -0.66
C LEU A 69 6.16 -10.46 -1.61
N VAL A 70 5.96 -9.21 -2.06
CA VAL A 70 4.92 -8.85 -3.04
C VAL A 70 5.10 -9.68 -4.31
N SER A 71 6.32 -9.75 -4.84
CA SER A 71 6.61 -10.57 -6.02
C SER A 71 6.28 -12.05 -5.78
N ARG A 72 6.55 -12.59 -4.59
CA ARG A 72 6.18 -13.98 -4.26
C ARG A 72 4.66 -14.17 -4.19
N PHE A 73 3.92 -13.22 -3.61
CA PHE A 73 2.45 -13.27 -3.55
C PHE A 73 1.80 -13.14 -4.93
N GLU A 74 2.37 -12.34 -5.84
CA GLU A 74 1.87 -12.20 -7.22
C GLU A 74 2.15 -13.43 -8.08
N ASN A 75 3.29 -14.11 -7.85
CA ASN A 75 3.76 -15.19 -8.73
C ASN A 75 3.50 -16.61 -8.19
N ARG A 76 2.92 -16.77 -7.01
CA ARG A 76 2.67 -18.08 -6.40
C ARG A 76 1.22 -18.21 -5.92
N ALA A 77 0.66 -19.40 -6.11
CA ALA A 77 -0.72 -19.71 -5.72
C ALA A 77 -0.95 -19.91 -4.22
N SER A 78 0.11 -20.00 -3.41
CA SER A 78 0.03 -19.94 -1.96
C SER A 78 1.44 -19.76 -1.38
N LEU A 79 1.52 -19.19 -0.18
CA LEU A 79 2.74 -19.20 0.62
C LEU A 79 2.52 -20.11 1.83
N PRO A 80 3.24 -21.23 1.92
CA PRO A 80 3.13 -22.09 3.08
C PRO A 80 3.66 -21.38 4.34
N THR A 81 3.22 -21.81 5.51
CA THR A 81 3.56 -21.16 6.79
C THR A 81 5.07 -21.15 7.10
N ASP A 82 5.82 -22.09 6.51
CA ASP A 82 7.26 -22.26 6.61
C ASP A 82 8.05 -21.68 5.40
N GLU A 83 7.39 -20.95 4.50
CA GLU A 83 8.00 -20.41 3.28
C GLU A 83 9.28 -19.63 3.57
N LEU A 84 9.27 -18.76 4.57
CA LEU A 84 10.41 -17.92 4.92
C LEU A 84 11.50 -18.64 5.74
N GLN A 85 11.22 -19.86 6.19
CA GLN A 85 12.24 -20.73 6.78
C GLN A 85 13.01 -21.48 5.68
N THR A 86 12.31 -22.00 4.68
CA THR A 86 12.91 -22.76 3.57
C THR A 86 13.52 -21.84 2.52
N ASN A 87 12.85 -20.72 2.23
CA ASN A 87 13.24 -19.71 1.26
C ASN A 87 13.29 -18.33 1.95
N PRO A 88 14.31 -18.05 2.78
CA PRO A 88 14.39 -16.78 3.50
C PRO A 88 14.45 -15.59 2.53
N LEU A 89 13.98 -14.42 3.00
CA LEU A 89 14.16 -13.16 2.28
C LEU A 89 15.65 -12.84 2.20
N SER A 90 16.07 -12.25 1.09
CA SER A 90 17.49 -11.94 0.88
C SER A 90 17.68 -10.61 0.19
N ILE A 91 18.71 -9.89 0.62
CA ILE A 91 19.12 -8.65 -0.05
C ILE A 91 19.99 -9.05 -1.24
N PRO A 92 19.62 -8.69 -2.48
CA PRO A 92 20.40 -9.06 -3.65
C PRO A 92 21.79 -8.40 -3.60
N SER A 93 22.81 -9.09 -4.11
CA SER A 93 24.18 -8.59 -4.12
C SER A 93 24.32 -7.26 -4.87
N SER A 94 23.47 -7.01 -5.88
CA SER A 94 23.40 -5.73 -6.59
C SER A 94 23.00 -4.55 -5.70
N ALA A 95 22.17 -4.75 -4.67
CA ALA A 95 21.77 -3.69 -3.74
C ALA A 95 22.95 -3.15 -2.93
N THR A 96 24.01 -3.95 -2.74
CA THR A 96 25.23 -3.49 -2.06
C THR A 96 25.94 -2.36 -2.80
N THR A 97 25.72 -2.22 -4.12
CA THR A 97 26.27 -1.12 -4.92
C THR A 97 25.62 0.23 -4.61
N LEU A 98 24.37 0.24 -4.12
CA LEU A 98 23.69 1.44 -3.63
C LEU A 98 24.36 1.98 -2.37
N PHE A 99 24.95 1.09 -1.58
CA PHE A 99 25.69 1.40 -0.36
C PHE A 99 27.19 1.37 -0.65
N THR A 100 27.67 2.27 -1.51
CA THR A 100 29.11 2.33 -1.84
C THR A 100 29.90 2.79 -0.60
N TYR A 101 30.44 1.80 0.09
CA TYR A 101 31.29 1.96 1.26
C TYR A 101 32.77 2.03 0.85
N SER A 102 33.44 3.10 1.31
CA SER A 102 34.88 3.33 1.32
C SER A 102 35.57 3.81 0.01
N THR A 103 36.37 4.86 0.25
CA THR A 103 37.49 5.41 -0.53
C THR A 103 37.15 6.28 -1.75
N ALA A 104 37.25 7.60 -1.53
CA ALA A 104 37.19 8.69 -2.50
C ALA A 104 35.93 8.70 -3.39
N GLY A 105 34.84 9.26 -2.86
CA GLY A 105 33.55 9.39 -3.57
C GLY A 105 32.33 8.88 -2.81
N THR A 106 32.47 8.59 -1.51
CA THR A 106 31.46 7.92 -0.68
C THR A 106 30.18 8.74 -0.49
N HIS A 107 29.02 8.09 -0.69
CA HIS A 107 27.69 8.65 -0.42
C HIS A 107 27.14 8.23 0.96
N CYS A 108 27.64 7.15 1.58
CA CYS A 108 27.20 6.65 2.90
C CYS A 108 28.29 5.86 3.67
N ASN A 109 28.26 5.88 4.99
CA ASN A 109 29.02 5.09 5.97
C ASN A 109 28.37 3.73 6.35
N ILE A 110 27.25 3.35 5.74
CA ILE A 110 26.64 2.00 5.88
C ILE A 110 27.60 0.94 5.35
N ASN A 111 27.82 -0.13 6.13
CA ASN A 111 28.50 -1.32 5.63
C ASN A 111 27.46 -2.32 5.08
N PRO A 112 27.39 -2.55 3.75
CA PRO A 112 26.40 -3.45 3.17
C PRO A 112 26.50 -4.90 3.66
N ALA A 113 27.68 -5.35 4.11
CA ALA A 113 27.84 -6.69 4.70
C ALA A 113 27.12 -6.85 6.06
N ASN A 114 26.77 -5.74 6.70
CA ASN A 114 26.04 -5.71 7.97
C ASN A 114 24.55 -5.40 7.80
N LEU A 115 24.05 -5.32 6.56
CA LEU A 115 22.61 -5.27 6.32
C LEU A 115 22.02 -6.63 6.65
N GLN A 116 20.96 -6.62 7.43
CA GLN A 116 20.21 -7.84 7.76
C GLN A 116 18.77 -7.66 7.35
N LEU A 117 18.19 -8.78 6.91
CA LEU A 117 16.79 -8.90 6.53
C LEU A 117 16.28 -10.24 7.04
N PHE A 118 15.13 -10.23 7.70
CA PHE A 118 14.49 -11.42 8.26
C PHE A 118 12.97 -11.26 8.18
N GLY A 119 12.26 -12.28 7.74
CA GLY A 119 10.80 -12.32 7.79
C GLY A 119 10.32 -13.33 8.83
N THR A 120 9.20 -13.04 9.49
CA THR A 120 8.52 -14.02 10.36
C THR A 120 7.95 -15.17 9.55
N MET A 121 7.54 -16.24 10.23
CA MET A 121 6.66 -17.23 9.61
C MET A 121 5.37 -16.55 9.12
N VAL A 122 4.79 -17.12 8.06
CA VAL A 122 3.51 -16.65 7.54
C VAL A 122 2.42 -17.07 8.53
N SER A 123 1.73 -16.10 9.12
CA SER A 123 0.57 -16.37 9.97
C SER A 123 -0.68 -16.40 9.09
N LEU A 124 -1.41 -17.51 9.13
CA LEU A 124 -2.68 -17.66 8.44
C LEU A 124 -3.83 -17.58 9.43
N SER A 125 -4.75 -16.65 9.22
CA SER A 125 -5.99 -16.53 9.99
C SER A 125 -7.18 -16.30 9.09
N ARG A 126 -8.30 -16.95 9.38
CA ARG A 126 -9.57 -16.72 8.69
C ARG A 126 -10.39 -15.68 9.45
N GLU A 127 -10.78 -14.61 8.79
CA GLU A 127 -11.52 -13.50 9.41
C GLU A 127 -12.75 -13.12 8.59
N TYR A 128 -13.84 -12.82 9.29
CA TYR A 128 -15.05 -12.26 8.67
C TYR A 128 -15.00 -10.75 8.77
N ILE A 129 -15.04 -10.06 7.64
CA ILE A 129 -15.05 -8.59 7.60
C ILE A 129 -16.46 -8.12 7.97
N ASP A 130 -16.66 -7.81 9.25
CA ASP A 130 -17.96 -7.43 9.80
C ASP A 130 -18.48 -6.14 9.14
N PRO A 131 -19.65 -6.18 8.47
CA PRO A 131 -20.22 -5.01 7.83
C PRO A 131 -20.79 -3.96 8.80
N THR A 132 -20.97 -4.31 10.07
CA THR A 132 -21.46 -3.42 11.11
C THR A 132 -20.35 -2.63 11.79
N ASP A 133 -19.09 -3.02 11.59
CA ASP A 133 -17.93 -2.25 12.06
C ASP A 133 -17.70 -1.04 11.15
N PRO A 134 -17.74 0.21 11.68
CA PRO A 134 -17.44 1.42 10.91
C PRO A 134 -16.05 1.41 10.27
N ALA A 135 -15.07 0.69 10.83
CA ALA A 135 -13.74 0.57 10.24
C ALA A 135 -13.75 -0.12 8.86
N ASN A 136 -14.76 -0.97 8.61
CA ASN A 136 -14.90 -1.76 7.39
C ASN A 136 -15.86 -1.14 6.38
N GLU A 137 -16.42 0.06 6.63
CA GLU A 137 -17.48 0.65 5.81
C GLU A 137 -17.12 0.68 4.31
N PHE A 138 -15.88 1.06 3.99
CA PHE A 138 -15.38 1.15 2.62
C PHE A 138 -14.49 -0.02 2.23
N ASP A 139 -14.47 -1.11 3.00
CA ASP A 139 -13.71 -2.29 2.64
C ASP A 139 -14.40 -3.04 1.49
N PRO A 140 -13.74 -3.28 0.35
CA PRO A 140 -14.32 -4.04 -0.76
C PRO A 140 -14.69 -5.49 -0.42
N MET A 141 -14.14 -6.05 0.66
CA MET A 141 -14.38 -7.40 1.15
C MET A 141 -15.41 -7.45 2.28
N LYS A 142 -16.05 -6.32 2.60
CA LYS A 142 -17.12 -6.23 3.60
C LYS A 142 -18.20 -7.29 3.43
N GLY A 143 -18.55 -7.93 4.54
CA GLY A 143 -19.58 -8.98 4.60
C GLY A 143 -19.11 -10.36 4.15
N ARG A 144 -17.79 -10.58 4.02
CA ARG A 144 -17.20 -11.82 3.51
C ARG A 144 -16.15 -12.38 4.47
N THR A 145 -15.93 -13.68 4.36
CA THR A 145 -14.86 -14.39 5.07
C THR A 145 -13.64 -14.51 4.18
N MET A 146 -12.50 -14.04 4.68
CA MET A 146 -11.22 -13.96 3.97
C MET A 146 -10.16 -14.76 4.73
N ASP A 147 -9.18 -15.27 4.00
CA ASP A 147 -7.96 -15.83 4.59
C ASP A 147 -6.87 -14.76 4.56
N LEU A 148 -6.30 -14.44 5.73
CA LEU A 148 -5.33 -13.37 5.90
C LEU A 148 -3.96 -14.00 6.16
N TYR A 149 -3.00 -13.63 5.33
CA TYR A 149 -1.60 -14.00 5.44
C TYR A 149 -0.84 -12.79 5.98
N GLU A 150 -0.41 -12.86 7.24
CA GLU A 150 0.38 -11.82 7.88
C GLU A 150 1.86 -12.23 7.93
N VAL A 151 2.72 -11.33 7.45
CA VAL A 151 4.18 -11.48 7.50
C VAL A 151 4.78 -10.19 8.04
N THR A 152 5.61 -10.28 9.07
CA THR A 152 6.41 -9.15 9.55
C THR A 152 7.85 -9.28 9.06
N VAL A 153 8.33 -8.26 8.37
CA VAL A 153 9.70 -8.13 7.90
C VAL A 153 10.47 -7.25 8.87
N TYR A 154 11.65 -7.70 9.27
CA TYR A 154 12.60 -6.97 10.11
C TYR A 154 13.87 -6.72 9.30
N GLY A 155 14.37 -5.49 9.38
CA GLY A 155 15.62 -5.09 8.75
C GLY A 155 16.51 -4.38 9.74
N SER A 156 17.83 -4.50 9.55
CA SER A 156 18.79 -3.70 10.28
C SER A 156 19.92 -3.23 9.38
N ALA A 157 20.49 -2.09 9.73
CA ALA A 157 21.68 -1.54 9.10
C ALA A 157 22.64 -1.00 10.15
N THR A 158 23.93 -1.25 9.93
CA THR A 158 24.99 -0.79 10.80
C THR A 158 25.92 0.17 10.05
N VAL A 159 26.06 1.36 10.61
CA VAL A 159 26.98 2.39 10.16
C VAL A 159 28.25 2.35 11.00
N THR A 160 29.40 2.41 10.32
CA THR A 160 30.73 2.44 10.97
C THR A 160 31.42 3.76 10.66
N ASP A 161 31.89 4.45 11.70
CA ASP A 161 32.62 5.72 11.59
C ASP A 161 33.98 5.60 12.31
N PRO A 162 35.09 6.09 11.73
CA PRO A 162 36.41 5.97 12.36
C PRO A 162 36.55 6.68 13.71
N LEU A 163 35.66 7.62 14.03
CA LEU A 163 35.73 8.47 15.22
C LEU A 163 34.85 7.97 16.37
N GLY A 164 34.15 6.84 16.21
CA GLY A 164 33.25 6.34 17.24
C GLY A 164 32.82 4.88 17.08
N PRO A 165 32.08 4.35 18.07
CA PRO A 165 31.53 3.01 17.98
C PRO A 165 30.47 2.92 16.86
N PRO A 166 30.27 1.73 16.28
CA PRO A 166 29.22 1.49 15.29
C PRO A 166 27.83 1.87 15.81
N ILE A 167 26.95 2.29 14.91
CA ILE A 167 25.55 2.61 15.21
C ILE A 167 24.68 1.69 14.37
N THR A 168 23.85 0.89 15.03
CA THR A 168 22.86 0.01 14.39
C THR A 168 21.46 0.58 14.59
N SER A 169 20.65 0.57 13.54
CA SER A 169 19.23 0.86 13.60
C SER A 169 18.43 -0.32 13.06
N TYR A 170 17.20 -0.44 13.53
CA TYR A 170 16.27 -1.51 13.18
C TYR A 170 14.99 -0.89 12.63
N ALA A 171 14.41 -1.54 11.65
CA ALA A 171 13.10 -1.23 11.10
C ALA A 171 12.27 -2.51 11.02
N SER A 172 10.94 -2.36 11.10
CA SER A 172 10.02 -3.47 10.90
C SER A 172 8.81 -2.98 10.12
N GLU A 173 8.35 -3.80 9.19
CA GLU A 173 7.13 -3.58 8.43
C GLU A 173 6.28 -4.83 8.48
N ARG A 174 4.96 -4.64 8.53
CA ARG A 174 4.00 -5.73 8.59
C ARG A 174 3.10 -5.68 7.37
N ILE A 175 3.08 -6.79 6.65
CA ILE A 175 2.32 -6.97 5.43
C ILE A 175 1.19 -7.94 5.72
N GLN A 176 0.02 -7.61 5.21
CA GLN A 176 -1.14 -8.47 5.25
C GLN A 176 -1.66 -8.66 3.83
N ALA A 177 -1.55 -9.88 3.31
CA ALA A 177 -2.21 -10.29 2.08
C ALA A 177 -3.57 -10.90 2.43
N ARG A 178 -4.61 -10.54 1.67
CA ARG A 178 -5.97 -11.03 1.87
C ARG A 178 -6.35 -11.88 0.68
N ASP A 179 -6.59 -13.15 0.93
CA ASP A 179 -7.10 -14.10 -0.05
C ASP A 179 -8.62 -14.21 0.08
N ALA A 180 -9.28 -13.96 -1.04
CA ALA A 180 -10.72 -13.94 -1.20
C ALA A 180 -11.14 -15.09 -2.09
N PRO A 181 -11.63 -16.23 -1.55
CA PRO A 181 -12.05 -17.33 -2.38
C PRO A 181 -13.18 -16.89 -3.32
N LEU A 182 -13.03 -17.10 -4.64
CA LEU A 182 -14.03 -16.68 -5.64
C LEU A 182 -15.43 -17.24 -5.37
N PHE A 183 -15.52 -18.43 -4.78
CA PHE A 183 -16.79 -19.08 -4.43
C PHE A 183 -17.49 -18.45 -3.21
N THR A 184 -17.00 -17.31 -2.70
CA THR A 184 -17.70 -16.51 -1.68
C THR A 184 -18.71 -15.52 -2.28
N HIS A 185 -18.66 -15.30 -3.60
CA HIS A 185 -19.64 -14.48 -4.31
C HIS A 185 -20.82 -15.32 -4.77
N ALA A 186 -22.03 -14.76 -4.68
CA ALA A 186 -23.22 -15.35 -5.28
C ALA A 186 -23.20 -15.21 -6.81
N ILE A 187 -22.63 -14.12 -7.31
CA ILE A 187 -22.43 -13.87 -8.74
C ILE A 187 -21.05 -13.26 -8.92
N PHE A 188 -20.22 -13.91 -9.73
CA PHE A 188 -18.89 -13.43 -10.09
C PHE A 188 -18.73 -13.50 -11.61
N TYR A 189 -18.22 -12.42 -12.20
CA TYR A 189 -17.87 -12.34 -13.63
C TYR A 189 -16.43 -11.84 -13.78
N ASN A 190 -15.62 -12.51 -14.60
CA ASN A 190 -14.30 -11.99 -14.98
C ASN A 190 -14.37 -11.00 -16.16
N ILE A 191 -15.53 -10.90 -16.83
CA ILE A 191 -15.85 -9.96 -17.91
C ILE A 191 -16.85 -8.90 -17.43
N PRO A 192 -17.20 -7.88 -18.23
CA PRO A 192 -18.33 -7.02 -17.91
C PRO A 192 -19.61 -7.83 -17.68
N MET A 193 -20.30 -7.53 -16.58
CA MET A 193 -21.49 -8.27 -16.16
C MET A 193 -22.75 -7.50 -16.54
N GLU A 194 -23.73 -8.16 -17.17
CA GLU A 194 -25.08 -7.63 -17.35
C GLU A 194 -26.10 -8.44 -16.53
N ILE A 195 -26.86 -7.78 -15.66
CA ILE A 195 -28.01 -8.36 -14.96
C ILE A 195 -29.27 -7.60 -15.37
N ALA A 196 -30.13 -8.26 -16.16
CA ALA A 196 -31.32 -7.67 -16.78
C ALA A 196 -32.56 -8.58 -16.66
N PRO A 197 -33.07 -8.89 -15.45
CA PRO A 197 -34.20 -9.78 -15.28
C PRO A 197 -35.51 -9.18 -15.81
N GLY A 198 -36.33 -10.01 -16.47
CA GLY A 198 -37.69 -9.66 -16.86
C GLY A 198 -38.64 -9.62 -15.64
N PRO A 199 -38.88 -10.75 -14.97
CA PRO A 199 -39.56 -10.81 -13.67
C PRO A 199 -38.73 -10.18 -12.55
N ALA A 200 -39.34 -9.99 -11.37
CA ALA A 200 -38.61 -9.51 -10.20
C ALA A 200 -37.53 -10.52 -9.77
N MET A 201 -36.29 -10.05 -9.57
CA MET A 201 -35.16 -10.87 -9.13
C MET A 201 -34.61 -10.36 -7.80
N ILE A 202 -34.30 -11.30 -6.91
CA ILE A 202 -33.67 -11.04 -5.62
C ILE A 202 -32.32 -11.75 -5.61
N VAL A 203 -31.24 -10.98 -5.46
CA VAL A 203 -29.87 -11.48 -5.36
C VAL A 203 -29.45 -11.47 -3.90
N ARG A 204 -29.07 -12.64 -3.38
CA ARG A 204 -28.57 -12.84 -2.02
C ARG A 204 -27.13 -13.32 -2.08
N GLY A 205 -26.25 -12.67 -1.33
CA GLY A 205 -24.82 -12.87 -1.36
C GLY A 205 -24.08 -11.83 -2.23
N PRO A 206 -22.76 -11.66 -2.02
CA PRO A 206 -21.96 -10.66 -2.69
C PRO A 206 -21.91 -10.84 -4.21
N VAL A 207 -21.79 -9.74 -4.93
CA VAL A 207 -21.67 -9.70 -6.39
C VAL A 207 -20.40 -8.95 -6.78
N HIS A 208 -19.64 -9.52 -7.70
CA HIS A 208 -18.43 -8.88 -8.23
C HIS A 208 -18.29 -9.07 -9.74
N SER A 209 -17.76 -8.06 -10.41
CA SER A 209 -17.29 -8.16 -11.79
C SER A 209 -15.91 -7.50 -11.93
N ASN A 210 -15.00 -8.19 -12.61
CA ASN A 210 -13.69 -7.62 -12.99
C ASN A 210 -13.85 -6.55 -14.09
N GLY A 211 -15.00 -6.49 -14.75
CA GLY A 211 -15.36 -5.44 -15.71
C GLY A 211 -16.44 -4.49 -15.18
N ASP A 212 -17.04 -3.75 -16.10
CA ASP A 212 -18.20 -2.91 -15.82
C ASP A 212 -19.43 -3.76 -15.45
N VAL A 213 -20.26 -3.23 -14.56
CA VAL A 213 -21.53 -3.81 -14.14
C VAL A 213 -22.68 -3.01 -14.75
N TYR A 214 -23.45 -3.67 -15.61
CA TYR A 214 -24.65 -3.18 -16.26
C TYR A 214 -25.88 -3.79 -15.59
N VAL A 215 -26.74 -2.94 -15.04
CA VAL A 215 -27.95 -3.37 -14.33
C VAL A 215 -29.18 -2.68 -14.89
N GLN A 216 -30.24 -3.45 -15.09
CA GLN A 216 -31.56 -2.95 -15.45
C GLN A 216 -32.61 -3.98 -15.04
N ALA A 217 -33.88 -3.61 -14.99
CA ALA A 217 -34.92 -4.57 -14.64
C ALA A 217 -36.22 -4.30 -15.41
N GLY A 218 -36.93 -5.37 -15.77
CA GLY A 218 -38.27 -5.32 -16.33
C GLY A 218 -39.35 -5.13 -15.26
N SER A 219 -39.24 -5.83 -14.13
CA SER A 219 -40.17 -5.74 -12.99
C SER A 219 -39.50 -5.38 -11.65
N GLY A 220 -38.20 -5.59 -11.51
CA GLY A 220 -37.42 -5.19 -10.33
C GLY A 220 -36.17 -6.04 -10.11
N LEU A 221 -35.13 -5.45 -9.54
CA LEU A 221 -33.88 -6.13 -9.16
C LEU A 221 -33.44 -5.63 -7.78
N ALA A 222 -33.24 -6.54 -6.84
CA ALA A 222 -32.82 -6.19 -5.48
C ALA A 222 -31.56 -6.96 -5.07
N PHE A 223 -30.51 -6.22 -4.70
CA PHE A 223 -29.27 -6.76 -4.16
C PHE A 223 -29.25 -6.62 -2.64
N HIS A 224 -29.12 -7.74 -1.95
CA HIS A 224 -29.13 -7.80 -0.48
C HIS A 224 -27.75 -7.68 0.18
N ASP A 225 -26.68 -7.71 -0.60
CA ASP A 225 -25.29 -7.70 -0.13
C ASP A 225 -24.41 -6.84 -1.05
N THR A 226 -23.09 -6.83 -0.81
CA THR A 226 -22.16 -5.95 -1.50
C THR A 226 -22.12 -6.21 -3.01
N VAL A 227 -22.20 -5.14 -3.79
CA VAL A 227 -22.02 -5.14 -5.25
C VAL A 227 -20.77 -4.33 -5.55
N THR A 228 -19.79 -5.02 -6.14
CA THR A 228 -18.46 -4.45 -6.41
C THR A 228 -18.11 -4.61 -7.89
N SER A 229 -17.40 -3.65 -8.47
CA SER A 229 -16.92 -3.70 -9.85
C SER A 229 -15.50 -3.15 -9.91
N ALA A 230 -14.58 -3.85 -10.56
CA ALA A 230 -13.25 -3.31 -10.86
C ALA A 230 -13.28 -2.29 -12.01
N GLY A 231 -14.40 -2.19 -12.74
CA GLY A 231 -14.71 -1.13 -13.69
C GLY A 231 -15.68 -0.10 -13.10
N GLY A 232 -16.75 0.19 -13.83
CA GLY A 232 -17.85 1.06 -13.45
C GLY A 232 -19.16 0.31 -13.19
N LEU A 233 -20.11 0.99 -12.56
CA LEU A 233 -21.49 0.54 -12.42
C LEU A 233 -22.43 1.48 -13.18
N VAL A 234 -23.29 0.93 -14.04
CA VAL A 234 -24.11 1.66 -15.01
C VAL A 234 -25.52 1.07 -15.07
N HIS A 235 -26.53 1.95 -15.16
CA HIS A 235 -27.89 1.53 -15.46
C HIS A 235 -28.09 1.39 -16.97
N GLY A 236 -28.59 0.24 -17.41
CA GLY A 236 -28.92 -0.03 -18.80
C GLY A 236 -28.28 -1.33 -19.31
N PRO A 237 -28.49 -1.66 -20.59
CA PRO A 237 -27.85 -2.80 -21.23
C PRO A 237 -26.36 -2.55 -21.43
N LEU A 238 -25.59 -3.62 -21.54
CA LEU A 238 -24.24 -3.58 -22.08
C LEU A 238 -24.27 -2.90 -23.47
N PRO A 239 -23.41 -1.92 -23.78
CA PRO A 239 -23.42 -1.27 -25.09
C PRO A 239 -23.14 -2.26 -26.23
N GLY A 240 -23.72 -2.01 -27.41
CA GLY A 240 -23.41 -2.78 -28.63
C GLY A 240 -24.21 -4.07 -28.84
N ILE A 241 -24.98 -4.56 -27.86
CA ILE A 241 -25.74 -5.82 -27.97
C ILE A 241 -27.16 -5.67 -28.56
N GLY A 242 -27.56 -4.46 -28.96
CA GLY A 242 -28.87 -4.20 -29.58
C GLY A 242 -30.08 -4.34 -28.65
N LYS A 243 -29.89 -4.42 -27.32
CA LYS A 243 -30.99 -4.46 -26.34
C LYS A 243 -31.44 -3.06 -25.93
N GLY A 244 -32.74 -2.92 -25.65
CA GLY A 244 -33.33 -1.69 -25.11
C GLY A 244 -33.15 -1.58 -23.60
N THR A 245 -33.28 -0.36 -23.07
CA THR A 245 -33.22 -0.08 -21.63
C THR A 245 -34.56 -0.37 -20.94
N SER A 246 -34.53 -1.21 -19.92
CA SER A 246 -35.65 -1.41 -18.98
C SER A 246 -35.49 -0.48 -17.77
N ASN A 247 -36.60 0.06 -17.25
CA ASN A 247 -36.57 1.14 -16.24
C ASN A 247 -37.27 0.80 -14.92
N ALA A 248 -37.58 -0.48 -14.66
CA ALA A 248 -38.06 -0.87 -13.33
C ALA A 248 -36.94 -0.73 -12.30
N ASP A 249 -37.33 -0.69 -11.03
CA ASP A 249 -36.41 -0.30 -9.98
C ASP A 249 -35.27 -1.31 -9.78
N VAL A 250 -34.06 -0.78 -9.59
CA VAL A 250 -32.88 -1.52 -9.17
C VAL A 250 -32.50 -0.98 -7.81
N THR A 251 -32.49 -1.84 -6.80
CA THR A 251 -32.23 -1.43 -5.41
C THR A 251 -31.03 -2.16 -4.85
N PHE A 252 -30.26 -1.45 -4.03
CA PHE A 252 -29.14 -2.01 -3.27
C PHE A 252 -29.38 -1.78 -1.80
N ARG A 253 -28.94 -2.74 -0.98
CA ARG A 253 -28.94 -2.60 0.47
C ARG A 253 -27.99 -1.49 0.91
N ASP A 254 -28.38 -0.73 1.94
CA ASP A 254 -27.53 0.21 2.68
C ASP A 254 -27.03 -0.39 4.01
N GLY A 255 -26.20 0.35 4.76
CA GLY A 255 -25.67 -0.07 6.06
C GLY A 255 -26.73 -0.27 7.13
N GLY A 256 -27.89 0.41 7.00
CA GLY A 256 -29.06 0.22 7.85
C GLY A 256 -29.89 -1.02 7.52
N GLY A 257 -29.59 -1.73 6.41
CA GLY A 257 -30.36 -2.88 5.94
C GLY A 257 -31.57 -2.52 5.07
N THR A 258 -31.71 -1.27 4.67
CA THR A 258 -32.78 -0.77 3.80
C THR A 258 -32.38 -0.93 2.34
N HIS A 259 -33.36 -1.22 1.47
CA HIS A 259 -33.12 -1.25 0.03
C HIS A 259 -33.33 0.15 -0.57
N VAL A 260 -32.26 0.74 -1.08
CA VAL A 260 -32.22 2.09 -1.64
C VAL A 260 -32.10 2.02 -3.15
N SER A 261 -33.03 2.67 -3.84
CA SER A 261 -33.08 2.71 -5.32
C SER A 261 -31.82 3.33 -5.92
N MET A 262 -31.33 2.73 -7.00
CA MET A 262 -30.34 3.27 -7.94
C MET A 262 -30.81 4.57 -8.57
N LYS A 263 -32.12 4.78 -8.66
CA LYS A 263 -32.70 6.03 -9.14
C LYS A 263 -32.83 7.02 -7.98
N ASN A 264 -32.26 8.20 -8.14
CA ASN A 264 -32.41 9.30 -7.19
C ASN A 264 -32.95 10.54 -7.92
N SER A 265 -34.07 11.09 -7.45
CA SER A 265 -34.70 12.28 -8.03
C SER A 265 -34.90 12.20 -9.56
N GLY A 266 -35.25 11.01 -10.06
CA GLY A 266 -35.48 10.75 -11.49
C GLY A 266 -34.23 10.39 -12.30
N VAL A 267 -33.04 10.52 -11.74
CA VAL A 267 -31.75 10.24 -12.40
C VAL A 267 -31.21 8.89 -11.94
N TRP A 268 -30.71 8.08 -12.86
CA TRP A 268 -29.99 6.84 -12.52
C TRP A 268 -28.58 7.18 -12.03
N MET A 269 -28.27 6.78 -10.80
CA MET A 269 -26.95 6.96 -10.22
C MET A 269 -25.99 5.94 -10.84
N GLY A 270 -24.73 6.31 -11.04
CA GLY A 270 -23.74 5.41 -11.63
C GLY A 270 -22.35 6.00 -11.67
N SER A 271 -21.38 5.15 -11.98
CA SER A 271 -19.95 5.45 -11.93
C SER A 271 -19.46 6.57 -12.85
N GLY A 272 -20.23 6.91 -13.89
CA GLY A 272 -19.94 8.05 -14.77
C GLY A 272 -20.13 9.43 -14.11
N GLN A 273 -20.63 9.51 -12.87
CA GLN A 273 -20.79 10.76 -12.14
C GLN A 273 -19.47 11.25 -11.55
N THR A 274 -19.19 12.56 -11.61
CA THR A 274 -17.92 13.16 -11.15
C THR A 274 -17.59 12.84 -9.69
N ASP A 275 -18.60 12.80 -8.81
CA ASP A 275 -18.43 12.52 -7.38
C ASP A 275 -18.93 11.11 -7.01
N TRP A 276 -18.87 10.16 -7.96
CA TRP A 276 -19.44 8.82 -7.78
C TRP A 276 -19.02 8.15 -6.47
N ARG A 277 -17.74 8.26 -6.09
CA ARG A 277 -17.25 7.69 -4.82
C ARG A 277 -18.08 8.20 -3.63
N ALA A 278 -18.26 9.51 -3.52
CA ALA A 278 -19.01 10.13 -2.42
C ALA A 278 -20.52 9.84 -2.53
N VAL A 279 -21.09 9.93 -3.74
CA VAL A 279 -22.52 9.65 -4.00
C VAL A 279 -22.87 8.21 -3.60
N SER A 280 -22.06 7.24 -4.03
CA SER A 280 -22.28 5.83 -3.73
C SER A 280 -22.11 5.55 -2.24
N SER A 281 -21.04 6.07 -1.63
CA SER A 281 -20.77 5.91 -0.20
C SER A 281 -21.90 6.48 0.67
N GLN A 282 -22.41 7.67 0.38
CA GLN A 282 -23.49 8.28 1.17
C GLN A 282 -24.84 7.60 0.98
N ARG A 283 -25.06 6.95 -0.17
CA ARG A 283 -26.36 6.36 -0.52
C ARG A 283 -26.49 4.92 -0.07
N TRP A 284 -25.38 4.18 -0.06
CA TRP A 284 -25.38 2.75 0.19
C TRP A 284 -24.33 2.33 1.24
N ASP A 285 -23.69 3.24 1.96
CA ASP A 285 -22.77 2.94 3.08
C ASP A 285 -21.69 1.90 2.72
N GLY A 286 -21.15 2.04 1.51
CA GLY A 286 -20.12 1.15 0.96
C GLY A 286 -20.60 -0.19 0.41
N TYR A 287 -21.90 -0.46 0.32
CA TYR A 287 -22.43 -1.67 -0.32
C TYR A 287 -22.39 -1.64 -1.84
N VAL A 288 -22.21 -0.47 -2.44
CA VAL A 288 -22.02 -0.31 -3.88
C VAL A 288 -20.67 0.36 -4.11
N GLN A 289 -19.76 -0.36 -4.76
CA GLN A 289 -18.40 0.13 -5.00
C GLN A 289 -17.94 -0.17 -6.42
N SER A 290 -17.06 0.68 -6.93
CA SER A 290 -16.46 0.56 -8.27
C SER A 290 -14.95 0.78 -8.19
N SER A 291 -14.26 0.83 -9.34
CA SER A 291 -12.86 1.32 -9.43
C SER A 291 -12.61 2.62 -8.68
N ALA A 292 -13.58 3.55 -8.64
CA ALA A 292 -13.46 4.82 -7.90
C ALA A 292 -13.28 4.64 -6.38
N HIS A 293 -13.61 3.47 -5.85
CA HIS A 293 -13.44 3.08 -4.45
C HIS A 293 -12.16 2.29 -4.20
N GLY A 294 -11.35 2.06 -5.24
CA GLY A 294 -10.15 1.21 -5.18
C GLY A 294 -10.45 -0.28 -5.31
N VAL A 295 -11.64 -0.65 -5.80
CA VAL A 295 -11.95 -2.04 -6.15
C VAL A 295 -11.03 -2.48 -7.29
N GLN A 296 -10.38 -3.61 -7.12
CA GLN A 296 -9.48 -4.21 -8.10
C GLN A 296 -10.10 -5.47 -8.71
N VAL A 297 -9.53 -5.93 -9.82
CA VAL A 297 -9.90 -7.22 -10.42
C VAL A 297 -9.57 -8.35 -9.44
N HIS A 298 -10.46 -9.33 -9.34
CA HIS A 298 -10.21 -10.55 -8.58
C HIS A 298 -10.03 -11.70 -9.56
N ASN A 299 -8.81 -12.22 -9.66
CA ASN A 299 -8.53 -13.44 -10.42
C ASN A 299 -8.16 -14.56 -9.46
N THR A 300 -8.41 -15.82 -9.85
CA THR A 300 -7.76 -16.92 -9.13
C THR A 300 -6.25 -16.81 -9.33
N LEU A 301 -5.50 -17.21 -8.32
CA LEU A 301 -4.05 -17.20 -8.40
C LEU A 301 -3.59 -18.07 -9.59
N GLY A 302 -2.70 -17.50 -10.42
CA GLY A 302 -2.20 -18.16 -11.64
C GLY A 302 -3.10 -18.03 -12.87
N THR A 303 -4.22 -17.31 -12.79
CA THR A 303 -5.00 -16.91 -13.97
C THR A 303 -4.65 -15.47 -14.37
N SER A 304 -4.42 -15.25 -15.66
CA SER A 304 -4.23 -13.91 -16.21
C SER A 304 -5.56 -13.15 -16.25
N ASP A 305 -5.50 -11.85 -16.53
CA ASP A 305 -6.72 -11.09 -16.80
C ASP A 305 -7.43 -11.63 -18.05
N TYR A 306 -8.75 -11.48 -18.06
CA TYR A 306 -9.51 -11.67 -19.29
C TYR A 306 -9.06 -10.64 -20.33
N VAL A 307 -8.77 -11.14 -21.54
CA VAL A 307 -8.50 -10.31 -22.71
C VAL A 307 -9.73 -10.38 -23.61
N PRO A 308 -10.45 -9.27 -23.85
CA PRO A 308 -11.53 -9.24 -24.82
C PRO A 308 -11.01 -9.53 -26.22
N ASP A 309 -11.78 -10.28 -27.01
CA ASP A 309 -11.48 -10.48 -28.43
C ASP A 309 -11.46 -9.14 -29.17
N ASP A 310 -10.36 -8.89 -29.88
CA ASP A 310 -10.23 -7.75 -30.78
C ASP A 310 -10.67 -8.18 -32.20
N PRO A 311 -11.79 -7.64 -32.70
CA PRO A 311 -12.32 -8.01 -34.01
C PRO A 311 -11.40 -7.59 -35.17
N THR A 312 -10.33 -6.84 -34.90
CA THR A 312 -9.33 -6.40 -35.87
C THR A 312 -8.11 -7.31 -35.96
N THR A 313 -7.97 -8.30 -35.07
CA THR A 313 -6.86 -9.28 -35.01
C THR A 313 -7.34 -10.73 -35.18
N PRO A 314 -8.06 -11.07 -36.28
CA PRO A 314 -8.73 -12.37 -36.46
C PRO A 314 -7.79 -13.60 -36.59
N LEU A 315 -6.47 -13.40 -36.52
CA LEU A 315 -5.45 -14.44 -36.60
C LEU A 315 -4.72 -14.67 -35.27
N VAL A 316 -4.99 -13.85 -34.25
CA VAL A 316 -4.47 -14.04 -32.90
C VAL A 316 -5.51 -14.85 -32.13
N ASN A 317 -5.09 -15.94 -31.50
CA ASN A 317 -5.98 -16.70 -30.63
C ASN A 317 -6.11 -15.96 -29.28
N GLU A 318 -7.08 -15.06 -29.20
CA GLU A 318 -7.44 -14.32 -27.99
C GLU A 318 -8.46 -15.10 -27.13
N LEU A 319 -8.92 -16.27 -27.61
CA LEU A 319 -9.89 -17.16 -26.95
C LEU A 319 -9.37 -17.82 -25.66
N GLN A 320 -8.11 -17.57 -25.26
CA GLN A 320 -7.64 -18.02 -23.95
C GLN A 320 -8.25 -17.15 -22.86
N ASN A 321 -9.47 -17.52 -22.46
CA ASN A 321 -10.12 -16.98 -21.28
C ASN A 321 -9.70 -17.82 -20.06
N PRO A 322 -8.79 -17.34 -19.20
CA PRO A 322 -8.23 -18.13 -18.12
C PRO A 322 -9.25 -18.48 -17.02
N ALA A 323 -10.44 -17.85 -17.00
CA ALA A 323 -11.53 -18.29 -16.13
C ALA A 323 -12.29 -19.51 -16.67
N HIS A 324 -12.23 -19.77 -17.98
CA HIS A 324 -12.77 -20.99 -18.59
C HIS A 324 -12.02 -22.23 -18.06
N ASP A 325 -10.71 -22.11 -17.86
CA ASP A 325 -9.85 -23.15 -17.30
C ASP A 325 -10.22 -23.56 -15.85
N LEU A 326 -11.03 -22.75 -15.14
CA LEU A 326 -11.48 -23.06 -13.79
C LEU A 326 -12.68 -24.03 -13.75
N ILE A 327 -13.54 -23.99 -14.78
CA ILE A 327 -14.81 -24.72 -14.82
C ILE A 327 -14.75 -25.96 -15.71
N GLU A 328 -13.80 -26.01 -16.65
CA GLU A 328 -13.62 -27.15 -17.53
C GLU A 328 -12.53 -28.10 -17.03
N LYS A 329 -12.62 -29.38 -17.42
CA LYS A 329 -11.53 -30.32 -17.19
C LYS A 329 -10.29 -29.83 -17.98
N PRO A 330 -9.06 -29.97 -17.44
CA PRO A 330 -7.86 -29.68 -18.21
C PRO A 330 -7.88 -30.48 -19.51
N ASP A 331 -7.76 -29.82 -20.65
CA ASP A 331 -7.88 -30.51 -21.94
C ASP A 331 -6.74 -31.52 -22.08
N THR A 332 -7.09 -32.81 -22.06
CA THR A 332 -6.11 -33.91 -22.09
C THR A 332 -5.53 -34.16 -23.48
N SER A 333 -5.91 -33.36 -24.47
CA SER A 333 -5.47 -33.51 -25.85
C SER A 333 -5.17 -32.17 -26.47
N SER A 334 -3.97 -32.03 -27.01
CA SER A 334 -3.59 -30.97 -27.94
C SER A 334 -4.38 -31.10 -29.26
N SER A 335 -5.69 -30.86 -29.25
CA SER A 335 -6.46 -30.69 -30.48
C SER A 335 -6.92 -29.25 -30.59
N THR A 336 -6.27 -28.54 -31.51
CA THR A 336 -6.82 -27.39 -32.24
C THR A 336 -8.24 -27.69 -32.71
N THR A 337 -9.22 -27.39 -31.87
CA THR A 337 -10.59 -27.16 -32.27
C THR A 337 -10.93 -25.75 -31.85
N THR A 338 -10.77 -24.84 -32.80
CA THR A 338 -11.40 -23.53 -32.83
C THR A 338 -12.89 -23.72 -32.57
N GLU A 339 -13.38 -23.25 -31.42
CA GLU A 339 -14.80 -22.95 -31.29
C GLU A 339 -15.05 -21.62 -32.00
N SER A 340 -15.85 -21.68 -33.06
CA SER A 340 -16.39 -20.49 -33.72
C SER A 340 -17.67 -20.10 -33.00
N GLU A 341 -17.65 -19.02 -32.23
CA GLU A 341 -18.86 -18.26 -31.88
C GLU A 341 -19.22 -17.26 -32.99
#